data_AF-A0A6G1RUA6-F1
#
_entry.id   AF-A0A6G1RUA6-F1
#
_cell.length_a   1.000
_cell.length_b   1.000
_cell.length_c   1.000
_cell.angle_alpha   90.00
_cell.angle_beta   90.00
_cell.angle_gamma   90.00
#
_symmetry.space_group_name_H-M   'P 1'
#
loop_
_entity.id
_entity.type
_entity.pdbx_description
1 polymer ?
#
loop_
_entity_poly.entity_id
_entity_poly.type
_entity_poly.pdbx_seq_one_letter_code
_entity_poly.pdbx_strand_id
1 'polypeptide(L)'
;ERSQCLAELSWDNQTSGCRRQWDNITCWPEAEVGEVVVRPCPKYFRFLTTFLGNVTRNCTSQGWTDVYPALYAVACGYDSNSTPGEEQTAFYGTIKTGYTIGHTLSLIALT
;
A
#
# COMPACT_ATOMS: atom_id res chain seq x y z
N GLU A 1 2.70 -0.80 11.94
CA GLU A 1 3.83 -0.73 10.97
C GLU A 1 4.59 0.59 11.08
N ARG A 2 3.99 1.76 10.83
CA ARG A 2 4.68 3.06 10.96
C ARG A 2 5.34 3.27 12.33
N SER A 3 4.61 3.07 13.42
CA SER A 3 5.14 3.24 14.79
C SER A 3 6.32 2.30 15.09
N GLN A 4 6.26 1.07 14.60
CA GLN A 4 7.32 0.07 14.77
C GLN A 4 8.58 0.45 13.99
N CYS A 5 8.42 0.90 12.74
CA CYS A 5 9.53 1.42 11.94
C CYS A 5 10.19 2.62 12.64
N LEU A 6 9.39 3.55 13.17
CA LEU A 6 9.88 4.74 13.86
C LEU A 6 10.54 4.43 15.21
N ALA A 7 10.07 3.39 15.92
CA ALA A 7 10.66 2.96 17.19
C ALA A 7 12.06 2.35 17.00
N GLU A 8 12.32 1.70 15.87
CA GLU A 8 13.63 1.11 15.56
C GLU A 8 14.62 2.14 14.99
N LEU A 9 14.16 3.29 14.47
CA LEU A 9 15.04 4.38 14.02
C LEU A 9 15.88 4.99 15.15
N SER A 10 15.42 4.93 16.39
CA SER A 10 16.11 5.57 17.53
C SER A 10 17.31 4.79 18.04
N TRP A 11 17.55 3.57 17.53
CA TRP A 11 18.61 2.66 18.00
C TRP A 11 19.73 2.45 16.97
N ASP A 12 19.63 3.10 15.80
CA ASP A 12 20.56 2.95 14.67
C ASP A 12 21.84 3.78 14.94
N ASN A 13 22.82 3.14 15.56
CA ASN A 13 24.14 3.70 15.81
C ASN A 13 24.95 3.71 14.51
N GLN A 14 25.09 4.88 13.88
CA GLN A 14 26.09 5.25 12.88
C GLN A 14 26.65 4.08 12.04
N THR A 15 25.80 3.41 11.28
CA THR A 15 26.23 2.45 10.27
C THR A 15 26.85 3.18 9.07
N SER A 16 27.89 2.62 8.48
CA SER A 16 28.58 3.12 7.27
C SER A 16 27.75 2.93 5.99
N GLY A 17 26.42 3.04 6.10
CA GLY A 17 25.44 2.73 5.08
C GLY A 17 24.19 3.61 5.18
N CYS A 18 23.12 3.19 4.51
CA CYS A 18 21.85 3.90 4.55
C CYS A 18 21.04 3.45 5.75
N ARG A 19 20.85 4.37 6.70
CA ARG A 19 19.97 4.23 7.87
C ARG A 19 18.56 3.83 7.47
N ARG A 20 17.85 3.13 8.35
CA ARG A 20 16.42 2.87 8.14
C ARG A 20 15.66 4.19 7.91
N GLN A 21 14.63 4.15 7.05
CA GLN A 21 13.83 5.34 6.74
C GLN A 21 12.37 4.97 6.50
N TRP A 22 11.48 5.85 6.95
CA TRP A 22 10.06 5.81 6.64
C TRP A 22 9.73 6.80 5.53
N ASP A 23 9.15 6.32 4.43
CA ASP A 23 8.88 7.12 3.23
C ASP A 23 7.39 7.44 3.03
N ASN A 24 6.66 7.65 4.14
CA ASN A 24 5.18 7.77 4.20
C ASN A 24 4.38 6.55 3.77
N ILE A 25 4.98 5.58 3.07
CA ILE A 25 4.30 4.40 2.54
C ILE A 25 4.93 3.11 3.07
N THR A 26 6.25 2.96 2.95
CA THR A 26 6.98 1.74 3.33
C THR A 26 8.14 2.04 4.25
N CYS A 27 8.45 1.08 5.13
CA CYS A 27 9.65 1.10 5.96
C CYS A 27 10.83 0.48 5.20
N TRP A 28 11.81 1.31 4.89
CA TRP A 28 13.07 0.90 4.29
C TRP A 28 14.03 0.50 5.41
N PRO A 29 14.49 -0.77 5.46
CA PRO A 29 15.42 -1.24 6.48
C PRO A 29 16.79 -0.59 6.29
N GLU A 30 17.71 -0.81 7.21
CA GLU A 30 19.13 -0.48 7.01
C GLU A 30 19.70 -1.26 5.82
N ALA A 31 20.64 -0.64 5.09
CA ALA A 31 21.31 -1.26 3.95
C ALA A 31 22.75 -0.74 3.80
N GLU A 32 23.63 -1.57 3.24
CA GLU A 32 25.01 -1.18 2.95
C GLU A 32 25.11 -0.35 1.65
N VAL A 33 26.17 0.46 1.52
CA VAL A 33 26.40 1.25 0.30
C VAL A 33 26.60 0.31 -0.90
N GLY A 34 25.77 0.47 -1.92
CA GLY A 34 25.72 -0.37 -3.13
C GLY A 34 24.62 -1.45 -3.09
N GLU A 35 23.91 -1.59 -1.97
CA GLU A 35 22.83 -2.55 -1.83
C GLU A 35 21.50 -2.03 -2.43
N VAL A 36 20.78 -2.90 -3.14
CA VAL A 36 19.44 -2.63 -3.66
C VAL A 36 18.42 -3.37 -2.82
N VAL A 37 17.60 -2.61 -2.09
CA VAL A 37 16.52 -3.17 -1.28
C VAL A 37 15.23 -3.20 -2.08
N VAL A 38 14.58 -4.36 -2.09
CA VAL A 38 13.29 -4.59 -2.75
C VAL A 38 12.21 -4.75 -1.69
N ARG A 39 11.12 -3.99 -1.81
CA ARG A 39 9.93 -4.12 -0.97
C ARG A 39 8.71 -4.42 -1.83
N PRO A 40 7.86 -5.36 -1.42
CA PRO A 40 6.60 -5.60 -2.11
C PRO A 40 5.66 -4.40 -1.95
N CYS A 41 4.78 -4.23 -2.91
CA CYS A 41 3.71 -3.25 -2.81
C CYS A 41 2.87 -3.43 -1.54
N PRO A 42 2.52 -2.35 -0.84
CA PRO A 42 1.68 -2.42 0.34
C PRO A 42 0.34 -3.12 0.10
N LYS A 43 -0.15 -3.86 1.11
CA LYS A 43 -1.39 -4.64 1.01
C LYS A 43 -2.64 -3.81 0.69
N TYR A 44 -2.65 -2.51 0.99
CA TYR A 44 -3.78 -1.65 0.68
C TYR A 44 -4.00 -1.48 -0.83
N PHE A 45 -2.95 -1.57 -1.66
CA PHE A 45 -3.10 -1.54 -3.11
C PHE A 45 -3.84 -2.77 -3.63
N ARG A 46 -3.87 -3.88 -2.87
CA ARG A 46 -4.59 -5.09 -3.27
C ARG A 46 -6.11 -4.91 -3.34
N PHE A 47 -6.66 -3.89 -2.67
CA PHE A 47 -8.06 -3.52 -2.83
C PHE A 47 -8.35 -2.83 -4.16
N LEU A 48 -7.33 -2.23 -4.77
CA LEU A 48 -7.45 -1.42 -5.98
C LEU A 48 -6.95 -2.16 -7.23
N THR A 49 -6.05 -3.13 -7.08
CA THR A 49 -5.45 -3.84 -8.20
C THR A 49 -4.98 -5.23 -7.77
N THR A 50 -5.06 -6.19 -8.69
CA THR A 50 -4.51 -7.54 -8.51
C THR A 50 -3.00 -7.60 -8.82
N PHE A 51 -2.41 -6.46 -9.20
CA PHE A 51 -1.00 -6.37 -9.55
C PHE A 51 -0.11 -6.55 -8.32
N LEU A 52 0.80 -7.51 -8.41
CA LEU A 52 1.82 -7.79 -7.40
C LEU A 52 3.15 -7.18 -7.85
N GLY A 53 3.25 -5.86 -7.69
CA GLY A 53 4.45 -5.10 -7.98
C GLY A 53 5.44 -5.06 -6.82
N ASN A 54 6.68 -4.69 -7.14
CA ASN A 54 7.74 -4.44 -6.17
C ASN A 54 8.31 -3.04 -6.40
N VAL A 55 8.63 -2.35 -5.30
CA VAL A 55 9.38 -1.10 -5.32
C VAL A 55 10.80 -1.36 -4.86
N THR A 56 11.75 -0.66 -5.46
CA THR A 56 13.18 -0.79 -5.13
C THR A 56 13.77 0.55 -4.74
N ARG A 57 14.74 0.50 -3.82
CA ARG A 57 15.61 1.62 -3.51
C ARG A 57 17.05 1.15 -3.49
N ASN A 58 17.94 1.97 -4.04
CA ASN A 58 19.37 1.73 -4.00
C ASN A 58 20.00 2.58 -2.88
N CYS A 59 20.84 1.98 -2.06
CA CYS A 59 21.65 2.67 -1.08
C CYS A 59 22.96 3.15 -1.72
N THR A 60 23.21 4.46 -1.69
CA THR A 60 24.47 5.05 -2.19
C THR A 60 25.28 5.64 -1.05
N SER A 61 26.53 6.05 -1.31
CA SER A 61 27.36 6.75 -0.33
C SER A 61 26.77 8.08 0.14
N GLN A 62 25.81 8.63 -0.62
CA GLN A 62 25.07 9.84 -0.27
C GLN A 62 23.75 9.55 0.49
N GLY A 63 23.39 8.27 0.66
CA GLY A 63 22.15 7.83 1.28
C GLY A 63 21.19 7.15 0.31
N TRP A 64 19.91 7.11 0.69
CA TRP A 64 18.85 6.48 -0.10
C TRP A 64 18.57 7.25 -1.40
N THR A 65 18.50 6.50 -2.49
CA THR A 65 18.00 7.02 -3.78
C THR A 65 16.47 7.05 -3.82
N ASP A 66 15.94 7.76 -4.81
CA ASP A 66 14.51 7.77 -5.10
C ASP A 66 13.99 6.36 -5.42
N VAL A 67 12.72 6.13 -5.09
CA VAL A 67 12.05 4.84 -5.28
C VAL A 67 11.89 4.58 -6.78
N TYR A 68 12.26 3.37 -7.20
CA TYR A 68 12.08 2.89 -8.56
C TYR A 68 11.09 1.71 -8.60
N PRO A 69 10.15 1.63 -9.57
CA PRO A 69 9.74 2.67 -10.53
C PRO A 69 9.24 3.94 -9.84
N ALA A 70 9.43 5.09 -10.48
CA ALA A 70 8.96 6.36 -9.95
C ALA A 70 7.43 6.32 -9.77
N LEU A 71 6.98 6.62 -8.55
CA LEU A 71 5.59 6.53 -8.06
C LEU A 71 5.14 5.10 -7.70
N TYR A 72 4.77 4.94 -6.43
CA TYR A 72 4.11 3.73 -5.91
C TYR A 72 2.84 3.37 -6.71
N ALA A 73 2.13 4.36 -7.26
CA ALA A 73 0.98 4.12 -8.11
C ALA A 73 1.34 3.27 -9.34
N VAL A 74 2.37 3.65 -10.07
CA VAL A 74 2.81 2.92 -11.27
C VAL A 74 3.41 1.58 -10.87
N ALA A 75 4.28 1.57 -9.86
CA ALA A 75 4.94 0.36 -9.39
C ALA A 75 3.95 -0.70 -8.87
N CYS A 76 2.84 -0.26 -8.26
CA CYS A 76 1.82 -1.13 -7.71
C CYS A 76 0.64 -1.33 -8.65
N GLY A 77 0.69 -0.86 -9.91
CA GLY A 77 -0.36 -1.08 -10.90
C GLY A 77 -1.67 -0.37 -10.57
N TYR A 78 -1.60 0.77 -9.88
CA TYR A 78 -2.70 1.69 -9.72
C TYR A 78 -2.84 2.52 -11.00
N ASP A 79 -3.86 2.22 -11.78
CA ASP A 79 -4.22 2.97 -12.97
C ASP A 79 -5.41 3.89 -12.62
N SER A 80 -5.23 5.20 -12.75
CA SER A 80 -6.28 6.18 -12.42
C SER A 80 -7.42 6.21 -13.43
N ASN A 81 -7.23 5.65 -14.63
CA ASN A 81 -8.25 5.53 -15.67
C ASN A 81 -9.04 4.23 -15.56
N SER A 82 -8.47 3.23 -14.92
CA SER A 82 -9.04 1.90 -14.75
C SER A 82 -9.39 1.74 -13.29
N THR A 83 -10.50 2.35 -12.85
CA THR A 83 -11.00 2.17 -11.49
C THR A 83 -11.82 0.86 -11.46
N PRO A 84 -11.29 -0.30 -11.03
CA PRO A 84 -12.12 -1.50 -10.85
C PRO A 84 -13.19 -1.32 -9.77
N GLY A 85 -13.15 -0.20 -9.04
CA GLY A 85 -14.13 0.18 -8.03
C GLY A 85 -15.48 0.61 -8.59
N GLU A 86 -15.60 1.22 -9.77
CA GLU A 86 -16.89 1.80 -10.20
C GLU A 86 -17.97 0.73 -10.44
N GLU A 87 -17.65 -0.32 -11.21
CA GLU A 87 -18.59 -1.44 -11.41
C GLU A 87 -18.89 -2.19 -10.11
N GLN A 88 -17.87 -2.44 -9.28
CA GLN A 88 -18.05 -3.16 -8.01
C GLN A 88 -18.88 -2.36 -7.00
N THR A 89 -18.74 -1.03 -6.99
CA THR A 89 -19.52 -0.14 -6.12
C THR A 89 -20.98 -0.10 -6.56
N ALA A 90 -21.25 -0.08 -7.88
CA ALA A 90 -22.60 -0.15 -8.42
C ALA A 90 -23.28 -1.51 -8.14
N PHE A 91 -22.55 -2.61 -8.32
CA PHE A 91 -23.03 -3.96 -7.99
C PHE A 91 -23.34 -4.09 -6.49
N TYR A 92 -22.40 -3.69 -5.63
CA TYR A 92 -22.60 -3.72 -4.18
C TYR A 92 -23.76 -2.81 -3.74
N GLY A 93 -23.91 -1.63 -4.35
CA GLY A 93 -25.04 -0.72 -4.11
C GLY A 93 -26.40 -1.31 -4.47
N THR A 94 -26.47 -2.08 -5.56
CA THR A 94 -27.70 -2.76 -5.99
C THR A 94 -28.08 -3.87 -5.00
N ILE A 95 -27.12 -4.73 -4.64
CA ILE A 95 -27.33 -5.77 -3.62
C ILE A 95 -27.73 -5.14 -2.29
N LYS A 96 -27.09 -4.01 -1.93
CA LYS A 96 -27.38 -3.29 -0.70
C LYS A 96 -28.81 -2.81 -0.60
N THR A 97 -29.28 -2.19 -1.67
CA THR A 97 -30.65 -1.70 -1.78
C THR A 97 -31.64 -2.86 -1.76
N GLY A 98 -31.36 -3.93 -2.51
CA GLY A 98 -32.22 -5.11 -2.58
C GLY A 98 -32.41 -5.81 -1.23
N TYR A 99 -31.33 -6.10 -0.50
CA TYR A 99 -31.45 -6.74 0.82
C TYR A 99 -32.18 -5.83 1.80
N THR A 100 -31.95 -4.51 1.73
CA THR A 100 -32.58 -3.56 2.66
C THR A 100 -34.08 -3.56 2.46
N ILE A 101 -34.53 -3.44 1.20
CA ILE A 101 -35.95 -3.51 0.84
C ILE A 101 -36.56 -4.84 1.27
N GLY A 102 -35.90 -5.96 0.97
CA GLY A 102 -36.38 -7.29 1.35
C GLY A 102 -36.52 -7.46 2.86
N HIS A 103 -35.56 -6.97 3.64
CA HIS A 103 -35.63 -7.00 5.10
C HIS A 103 -36.75 -6.10 5.65
N THR A 104 -36.93 -4.89 5.11
CA THR A 104 -38.07 -4.04 5.51
C THR A 104 -39.42 -4.67 5.19
N LEU A 105 -39.59 -5.24 4.00
CA LEU A 105 -40.84 -5.91 3.62
C LEU A 105 -41.12 -7.13 4.50
N SER A 106 -40.08 -7.91 4.83
CA SER A 106 -40.19 -9.05 5.72
C SER A 106 -40.60 -8.63 7.13
N LEU A 107 -40.00 -7.56 7.66
CA LEU A 107 -40.36 -7.01 8.98
C LEU A 107 -41.81 -6.49 9.00
N ILE A 108 -42.25 -5.79 7.96
CA ILE A 108 -43.63 -5.30 7.84
C ILE A 108 -44.62 -6.46 7.75
N ALA A 109 -44.28 -7.54 7.03
CA ALA A 109 -45.15 -8.70 6.91
C ALA A 109 -45.22 -9.53 8.21
N LEU A 110 -44.21 -9.44 9.09
CA LEU A 110 -44.17 -10.13 10.38
C LEU A 110 -44.83 -9.35 11.53
N THR A 111 -45.12 -8.06 11.33
CA THR A 111 -45.90 -7.19 12.25
C THR A 111 -47.38 -7.19 11.90
#